data_AF-A0A1H0F369-F1
#
_entry.id   AF-A0A1H0F369-F1
#
_cell.length_a   1.000
_cell.length_b   1.000
_cell.length_c   1.000
_cell.angle_alpha   90.00
_cell.angle_beta   90.00
_cell.angle_gamma   90.00
#
_symmetry.space_group_name_H-M   'P 1'
#
loop_
_entity.id
_entity.type
_entity.pdbx_description
1 polymer ?
#
loop_
_entity_poly.entity_id
_entity_poly.type
_entity_poly.pdbx_seq_one_letter_code
_entity_poly.pdbx_strand_id
1 'polypeptide(L)'
;MKFYIASSLKNIDQVRYVSKRLKNKGFIHTYDWTVNENVTTLEELKAIGQKEKNAVIEADFVVVLLPAGKGSHIELGIAMGNDKKIYLYSPNKEVDNNETTSTFYHLPEIEKLWNNR
;
A
#
# COMPACT_ATOMS: atom_id res chain seq x y z
N MET A 1 16.05 -3.33 -4.23
CA MET A 1 15.07 -3.15 -3.15
C MET A 1 13.72 -3.69 -3.60
N LYS A 2 13.00 -4.32 -2.69
CA LYS A 2 11.65 -4.86 -2.83
C LYS A 2 10.63 -3.86 -2.30
N PHE A 3 9.49 -3.76 -2.96
CA PHE A 3 8.42 -2.85 -2.54
C PHE A 3 7.05 -3.51 -2.62
N TYR A 4 6.14 -3.01 -1.80
CA TYR A 4 4.71 -3.31 -1.85
C TYR A 4 3.90 -2.01 -1.97
N ILE A 5 2.78 -2.04 -2.67
CA ILE A 5 1.86 -0.88 -2.77
C ILE A 5 0.51 -1.27 -2.17
N ALA A 6 0.15 -0.65 -1.04
CA ALA A 6 -1.15 -0.77 -0.41
C ALA A 6 -2.08 0.34 -0.92
N SER A 7 -3.27 -0.01 -1.42
CA SER A 7 -4.29 0.98 -1.79
C SER A 7 -5.69 0.38 -1.92
N SER A 8 -6.68 1.21 -2.26
CA SER A 8 -8.03 0.75 -2.56
C SER A 8 -8.16 0.22 -3.99
N LEU A 9 -9.15 -0.65 -4.23
CA LEU A 9 -9.54 -1.09 -5.58
C LEU A 9 -9.89 0.07 -6.52
N LYS A 10 -10.25 1.24 -5.98
CA LYS A 10 -10.51 2.46 -6.77
C LYS A 10 -9.24 3.06 -7.37
N ASN A 11 -8.07 2.66 -6.89
CA ASN A 11 -6.77 3.20 -7.29
C ASN A 11 -5.93 2.24 -8.15
N ILE A 12 -6.53 1.20 -8.75
CA ILE A 12 -5.81 0.20 -9.57
C ILE A 12 -4.90 0.86 -10.61
N ASP A 13 -5.40 1.85 -11.35
CA ASP A 13 -4.60 2.52 -12.39
C ASP A 13 -3.41 3.28 -11.80
N GLN A 14 -3.60 3.95 -10.66
CA GLN A 14 -2.54 4.66 -9.96
C GLN A 14 -1.49 3.69 -9.41
N VAL A 15 -1.91 2.55 -8.84
CA VAL A 15 -1.02 1.49 -8.36
C VAL A 15 -0.19 0.93 -9.51
N ARG A 16 -0.81 0.62 -10.65
CA ARG A 16 -0.12 0.14 -11.86
C ARG A 16 0.87 1.18 -12.39
N TYR A 17 0.50 2.45 -12.40
CA TYR A 17 1.40 3.55 -12.79
C TYR A 17 2.62 3.65 -11.88
N VAL A 18 2.43 3.69 -10.56
CA VAL A 18 3.53 3.77 -9.58
C VAL A 18 4.40 2.52 -9.64
N SER A 19 3.78 1.33 -9.69
CA SER A 19 4.48 0.05 -9.81
C SER A 19 5.38 0.01 -11.04
N LYS A 20 4.88 0.44 -12.20
CA LYS A 20 5.67 0.52 -13.44
C LYS A 20 6.87 1.46 -13.29
N ARG A 21 6.69 2.64 -12.67
CA ARG A 21 7.79 3.59 -12.44
C ARG A 21 8.86 3.04 -11.49
N LEU A 22 8.45 2.34 -10.43
CA LEU A 22 9.37 1.71 -9.48
C LEU A 22 10.12 0.53 -10.11
N LYS A 23 9.41 -0.32 -10.88
CA LYS A 23 10.02 -1.41 -11.67
C LYS A 23 11.03 -0.89 -12.68
N ASN A 24 10.74 0.21 -13.39
CA ASN A 24 11.68 0.85 -14.32
C ASN A 24 12.95 1.40 -13.65
N LYS A 25 12.92 1.63 -12.33
CA LYS A 25 14.09 2.01 -11.53
C LYS A 25 14.88 0.80 -10.99
N GLY A 26 14.48 -0.43 -11.35
CA GLY A 26 15.12 -1.66 -10.90
C GLY A 26 14.59 -2.20 -9.56
N PHE A 27 13.48 -1.67 -9.04
CA PHE A 27 12.85 -2.23 -7.84
C PHE A 27 11.94 -3.42 -8.15
N ILE A 28 11.79 -4.31 -7.18
CA ILE A 28 11.02 -5.56 -7.33
C ILE A 28 9.69 -5.41 -6.60
N HIS A 29 8.57 -5.57 -7.31
CA HIS A 29 7.24 -5.58 -6.70
C HIS A 29 7.02 -6.95 -6.05
N THR A 30 6.85 -7.00 -4.72
CA THR A 30 6.73 -8.29 -4.00
C THR A 30 5.45 -9.03 -4.36
N TYR A 31 4.36 -8.31 -4.60
CA TYR A 31 3.12 -8.87 -5.11
C TYR A 31 2.27 -7.79 -5.77
N ASP A 32 1.72 -8.09 -6.94
CA ASP A 32 0.86 -7.19 -7.69
C ASP A 32 -0.60 -7.60 -7.52
N TRP A 33 -1.26 -7.14 -6.45
CA TRP A 33 -2.66 -7.48 -6.18
C TRP A 33 -3.63 -6.95 -7.26
N THR A 34 -3.19 -5.99 -8.10
CA THR A 34 -4.04 -5.41 -9.16
C THR A 34 -4.36 -6.39 -10.29
N VAL A 35 -3.73 -7.57 -10.30
CA VAL A 35 -4.00 -8.65 -11.25
C VAL A 35 -5.07 -9.62 -10.76
N ASN A 36 -5.50 -9.49 -9.50
CA ASN A 36 -6.55 -10.33 -8.93
C ASN A 36 -7.90 -9.86 -9.48
N GLU A 37 -8.46 -10.62 -10.42
CA GLU A 37 -9.76 -10.35 -11.03
C GLU A 37 -10.72 -11.51 -10.72
N ASN A 38 -12.03 -11.21 -10.62
CA ASN A 38 -13.10 -12.20 -10.46
C ASN A 38 -12.95 -13.18 -9.28
N VAL A 39 -12.43 -12.70 -8.14
CA VAL A 39 -12.33 -13.48 -6.89
C VAL A 39 -13.73 -13.75 -6.34
N THR A 40 -14.14 -15.02 -6.25
CA THR A 40 -15.52 -15.38 -5.89
C THR A 40 -15.62 -16.40 -4.75
N THR A 41 -14.51 -17.04 -4.37
CA THR A 41 -14.51 -18.07 -3.32
C THR A 41 -13.72 -17.65 -2.07
N LEU A 42 -14.07 -18.23 -0.93
CA LEU A 42 -13.36 -18.00 0.34
C LEU A 42 -11.92 -18.52 0.30
N GLU A 43 -11.66 -19.63 -0.39
CA GLU A 43 -10.31 -20.18 -0.53
C GLU A 43 -9.41 -19.27 -1.38
N GLU A 44 -9.93 -18.65 -2.45
CA GLU A 44 -9.19 -17.64 -3.21
C GLU A 44 -8.88 -16.42 -2.34
N LEU A 45 -9.86 -15.92 -1.58
CA LEU A 45 -9.65 -14.79 -0.67
C LEU A 45 -8.56 -15.10 0.38
N LYS A 46 -8.57 -16.31 0.94
CA LYS A 46 -7.55 -16.78 1.88
C LYS A 46 -6.16 -16.84 1.23
N ALA A 47 -6.07 -17.39 0.02
CA ALA A 47 -4.81 -17.47 -0.72
C ALA A 47 -4.27 -16.09 -1.09
N ILE A 48 -5.13 -15.15 -1.49
CA ILE A 48 -4.76 -13.76 -1.78
C ILE A 48 -4.28 -13.06 -0.52
N GLY A 49 -5.04 -13.13 0.59
CA GLY A 49 -4.64 -12.51 1.85
C GLY A 49 -3.30 -13.03 2.37
N GLN A 50 -3.00 -14.32 2.18
CA GLN A 50 -1.70 -14.89 2.53
C GLN A 50 -0.56 -14.33 1.65
N LYS A 51 -0.81 -14.15 0.34
CA LYS A 51 0.15 -13.52 -0.59
C LYS A 51 0.39 -12.06 -0.23
N GLU A 52 -0.66 -11.28 0.03
CA GLU A 52 -0.55 -9.88 0.44
C GLU A 52 0.24 -9.74 1.74
N LYS A 53 -0.11 -10.53 2.77
CA LYS A 53 0.64 -10.55 4.05
C LYS A 53 2.13 -10.83 3.85
N ASN A 54 2.46 -11.89 3.10
CA ASN A 54 3.86 -12.26 2.86
C ASN A 54 4.59 -11.16 2.07
N ALA A 55 3.93 -10.58 1.07
CA ALA A 55 4.50 -9.55 0.23
C ALA A 55 4.82 -8.26 0.98
N VAL A 56 3.98 -7.88 1.97
CA VAL A 56 4.27 -6.76 2.88
C VAL A 56 5.49 -7.08 3.76
N ILE A 57 5.56 -8.28 4.33
CA ILE A 57 6.67 -8.71 5.19
C ILE A 57 7.99 -8.80 4.40
N GLU A 58 7.95 -9.25 3.15
CA GLU A 58 9.12 -9.37 2.28
C GLU A 58 9.61 -8.05 1.68
N ALA A 59 8.79 -7.00 1.69
CA ALA A 59 9.16 -5.71 1.14
C ALA A 59 10.25 -5.03 2.00
N ASP A 60 11.12 -4.27 1.34
CA ASP A 60 12.06 -3.37 2.03
C ASP A 60 11.36 -2.05 2.39
N PHE A 61 10.37 -1.65 1.59
CA PHE A 61 9.52 -0.49 1.87
C PHE A 61 8.09 -0.68 1.35
N VAL A 62 7.15 0.03 1.96
CA VAL A 62 5.73 0.01 1.59
C VAL A 62 5.29 1.41 1.17
N VAL A 63 4.55 1.49 0.07
CA VAL A 63 3.89 2.71 -0.38
C VAL A 63 2.39 2.57 -0.14
N VAL A 64 1.81 3.47 0.64
CA VAL A 64 0.36 3.55 0.84
C VAL A 64 -0.19 4.68 -0.01
N LEU A 65 -1.08 4.38 -0.95
CA LEU A 65 -1.72 5.38 -1.80
C LEU A 65 -3.15 5.65 -1.28
N LEU A 66 -3.43 6.89 -0.89
CA LEU A 66 -4.76 7.31 -0.48
C LEU A 66 -5.60 7.79 -1.70
N PRO A 67 -6.93 7.55 -1.72
CA PRO A 67 -7.73 6.93 -0.67
C PRO A 67 -7.51 5.41 -0.55
N ALA A 68 -7.24 4.94 0.67
CA ALA A 68 -6.94 3.55 0.98
C ALA A 68 -8.20 2.70 1.25
N GLY A 69 -8.08 1.37 1.09
CA GLY A 69 -9.15 0.42 1.39
C GLY A 69 -9.01 -0.19 2.78
N LYS A 70 -9.98 -1.02 3.19
CA LYS A 70 -9.95 -1.75 4.48
C LYS A 70 -8.68 -2.61 4.61
N GLY A 71 -8.35 -3.38 3.56
CA GLY A 71 -7.15 -4.21 3.51
C GLY A 71 -5.86 -3.41 3.67
N SER A 72 -5.79 -2.23 3.02
CA SER A 72 -4.61 -1.35 3.07
C SER A 72 -4.21 -0.90 4.47
N HIS A 73 -5.17 -0.76 5.38
CA HIS A 73 -4.88 -0.40 6.76
C HIS A 73 -4.30 -1.57 7.56
N ILE A 74 -4.72 -2.80 7.25
CA ILE A 74 -4.11 -4.01 7.80
C ILE A 74 -2.69 -4.16 7.27
N GLU A 75 -2.48 -3.93 5.97
CA GLU A 75 -1.15 -3.94 5.34
C GLU A 75 -0.22 -2.89 5.95
N LEU A 76 -0.72 -1.67 6.19
CA LEU A 76 0.01 -0.63 6.93
C LEU A 76 0.37 -1.10 8.35
N GLY A 77 -0.57 -1.72 9.07
CA GLY A 77 -0.32 -2.31 10.39
C GLY A 77 0.79 -3.37 10.37
N ILE A 78 0.76 -4.27 9.40
CA ILE A 78 1.80 -5.31 9.22
C ILE A 78 3.15 -4.66 8.89
N ALA A 79 3.17 -3.64 8.03
CA ALA A 79 4.38 -2.91 7.67
C ALA A 79 5.03 -2.23 8.87
N MET A 80 4.24 -1.51 9.68
CA MET A 80 4.71 -0.87 10.92
C MET A 80 5.23 -1.93 11.91
N GLY A 81 4.47 -3.01 12.12
CA GLY A 81 4.87 -4.10 13.02
C GLY A 81 6.08 -4.92 12.57
N ASN A 82 6.59 -4.69 11.35
CA ASN A 82 7.82 -5.29 10.83
C ASN A 82 8.88 -4.24 10.46
N ASP A 83 8.82 -3.05 11.08
CA ASP A 83 9.80 -1.97 10.94
C ASP A 83 10.10 -1.57 9.49
N LYS A 84 9.08 -1.64 8.62
CA LYS A 84 9.25 -1.30 7.20
C LYS A 84 9.33 0.21 7.04
N LYS A 85 10.14 0.66 6.08
CA LYS A 85 10.06 2.05 5.63
C LYS A 85 8.72 2.29 4.95
N ILE A 86 7.94 3.27 5.41
CA ILE A 86 6.59 3.54 4.89
C ILE A 86 6.54 4.93 4.27
N TYR A 87 6.03 4.98 3.04
CA TYR A 87 5.67 6.22 2.35
C TYR A 87 4.17 6.30 2.20
N LEU A 88 3.55 7.35 2.75
CA LEU A 88 2.12 7.58 2.66
C LEU A 88 1.84 8.72 1.69
N TYR A 89 1.28 8.41 0.53
CA TYR A 89 0.94 9.40 -0.49
C TYR A 89 -0.51 9.84 -0.35
N SER A 90 -0.71 11.13 -0.03
CA SER A 90 -2.02 11.77 0.11
C SER A 90 -2.15 12.95 -0.85
N PRO A 91 -2.61 12.74 -2.10
CA PRO A 91 -2.61 13.81 -3.11
C PRO A 91 -3.54 14.97 -2.75
N ASN A 92 -4.63 14.68 -2.02
CA ASN A 92 -5.66 15.65 -1.64
C ASN A 92 -5.56 16.09 -0.17
N LYS A 93 -4.45 15.78 0.52
CA LYS A 93 -4.24 16.06 1.95
C LYS A 93 -5.33 15.48 2.88
N GLU A 94 -6.01 14.42 2.47
CA GLU A 94 -7.03 13.75 3.30
C GLU A 94 -6.44 13.13 4.58
N VAL A 95 -5.13 12.91 4.61
CA VAL A 95 -4.36 12.51 5.80
C VAL A 95 -4.37 13.56 6.93
N ASP A 96 -4.67 14.83 6.63
CA ASP A 96 -4.74 15.90 7.64
C ASP A 96 -6.20 16.29 7.97
N ASN A 97 -7.19 15.53 7.49
CA ASN A 97 -8.58 15.73 7.91
C ASN A 97 -8.79 15.12 9.30
N ASN A 98 -8.87 15.95 10.34
CA ASN A 98 -9.01 15.53 11.73
C ASN A 98 -10.19 14.59 12.00
N GLU A 99 -11.28 14.66 11.23
CA GLU A 99 -12.46 13.81 11.45
C GLU A 99 -12.28 12.39 10.89
N THR A 100 -11.47 12.25 9.84
CA THR A 100 -11.36 10.99 9.08
C THR A 100 -9.96 10.41 9.05
N THR A 101 -8.96 11.14 9.54
CA THR A 101 -7.58 10.69 9.55
C THR A 101 -7.39 9.51 10.52
N SER A 102 -6.49 8.61 10.16
CA SER A 102 -6.01 7.58 11.07
C SER A 102 -4.90 8.15 11.94
N THR A 103 -4.98 7.94 13.26
CA THR A 103 -3.89 8.29 14.19
C THR A 103 -2.55 7.70 13.76
N PHE A 104 -2.55 6.51 13.14
CA PHE A 104 -1.34 5.84 12.65
C PHE A 104 -0.63 6.58 11.50
N TYR A 105 -1.32 7.44 10.75
CA TYR A 105 -0.70 8.24 9.70
C TYR A 105 0.22 9.35 10.21
N HIS A 106 0.15 9.65 11.51
CA HIS A 106 0.89 10.73 12.15
C HIS A 106 2.09 10.23 12.97
N LEU A 107 2.38 8.93 12.94
CA LEU A 107 3.55 8.35 13.58
C LEU A 107 4.85 8.81 12.87
N PRO A 108 5.96 9.01 13.62
CA PRO A 108 7.19 9.59 13.09
C PRO A 108 7.86 8.76 11.98
N GLU A 109 7.61 7.45 11.95
CA GLU A 109 8.11 6.52 10.92
C GLU A 109 7.37 6.61 9.58
N ILE A 110 6.23 7.33 9.53
CA ILE A 110 5.44 7.50 8.31
C ILE A 110 5.93 8.71 7.51
N GLU A 111 6.57 8.46 6.37
CA GLU A 111 7.00 9.52 5.46
C GLU A 111 5.82 9.96 4.58
N LYS A 112 5.20 11.09 4.94
CA LYS A 112 4.07 11.66 4.18
C LYS A 112 4.54 12.37 2.91
N LEU A 113 3.97 11.98 1.78
CA LEU A 113 4.23 12.53 0.45
C LEU A 113 2.98 13.24 -0.08
N TRP A 114 3.20 14.38 -0.71
CA TRP A 114 2.15 15.24 -1.28
C TRP A 114 2.41 15.42 -2.77
N ASN A 115 1.42 15.93 -3.50
CA ASN A 115 1.70 16.53 -4.81
C ASN A 115 2.64 17.72 -4.61
N ASN A 116 3.92 17.56 -4.96
CA ASN A 116 4.77 18.72 -5.20
C ASN A 116 4.25 19.39 -6.47
N ARG A 117 3.77 20.63 -6.35
CA ARG A 117 3.71 21.53 -7.50
C ARG A 117 5.14 21.86 -7.94
#